data_AF-A0A8T4EPM9-F1
#
_entry.id   AF-A0A8T4EPM9-F1
#
_cell.length_a   1.000
_cell.length_b   1.000
_cell.length_c   1.000
_cell.angle_alpha   90.00
_cell.angle_beta   90.00
_cell.angle_gamma   90.00
#
_symmetry.space_group_name_H-M   'P 1'
#
loop_
_entity.id
_entity.type
_entity.pdbx_description
1 polymer ?
#
loop_
_entity_poly.entity_id
_entity_poly.type
_entity_poly.pdbx_seq_one_letter_code
_entity_poly.pdbx_strand_id
1 'polypeptide(L)'
;MAKKPTKGKSKEKSPGKANPKQREQANPKQPEKKEESEQAKETVGNSGAGDASAEGAPSIINGEQCPFCNNKTLTLMESNTDVPFFGKTYLFSMNCSSCGYHKADVEAEEAREPCKYTLEIDSEADMKIRVVKSSNATVKIPHVGSIEPGEAANGYITNVEGILQRMKKMIEVVR
;
A
#
# COMPACT_ATOMS: atom_id res chain seq x y z
N MET A 1 66.10 30.12 16.15
CA MET A 1 65.65 28.79 15.70
C MET A 1 64.28 28.94 15.07
N ALA A 2 64.20 28.87 13.75
CA ALA A 2 62.98 29.03 12.97
C ALA A 2 62.48 27.66 12.52
N LYS A 3 61.18 27.38 12.68
CA LYS A 3 60.47 26.39 11.87
C LYS A 3 59.05 26.90 11.58
N LYS A 4 58.84 27.33 10.34
CA LYS A 4 57.51 27.51 9.73
C LYS A 4 56.91 26.12 9.44
N PRO A 5 55.60 25.90 9.61
CA PRO A 5 54.93 24.79 8.94
C PRO A 5 54.52 25.19 7.52
N THR A 6 54.73 24.24 6.63
CA THR A 6 54.67 24.30 5.15
C THR A 6 53.27 24.06 4.60
N LYS A 7 52.95 24.74 3.47
CA LYS A 7 51.81 24.45 2.58
C LYS A 7 51.81 22.99 2.12
N GLY A 8 50.71 22.28 2.35
CA GLY A 8 50.34 21.03 1.67
C GLY A 8 49.36 21.33 0.53
N LYS A 9 49.62 20.75 -0.63
CA LYS A 9 49.01 21.05 -1.93
C LYS A 9 48.23 19.81 -2.40
N SER A 10 47.15 20.02 -3.17
CA SER A 10 46.56 19.08 -4.15
C SER A 10 45.62 17.98 -3.56
N LYS A 11 44.49 17.56 -4.15
CA LYS A 11 44.03 17.57 -5.55
C LYS A 11 42.49 17.65 -5.60
N GLU A 12 41.99 18.50 -6.47
CA GLU A 12 40.64 18.46 -7.04
C GLU A 12 40.52 17.21 -7.94
N LYS A 13 39.44 16.41 -7.80
CA LYS A 13 39.12 15.31 -8.71
C LYS A 13 37.76 15.59 -9.35
N SER A 14 37.82 15.82 -10.66
CA SER A 14 36.74 15.98 -11.63
C SER A 14 35.76 14.78 -11.69
N PRO A 15 34.52 14.98 -12.19
CA PRO A 15 33.49 13.94 -12.24
C PRO A 15 33.85 12.85 -13.26
N GLY A 16 33.88 11.61 -12.79
CA GLY A 16 34.05 10.43 -13.63
C GLY A 16 32.78 10.14 -14.41
N LYS A 17 32.87 10.19 -15.74
CA LYS A 17 31.89 9.63 -16.66
C LYS A 17 31.87 8.11 -16.48
N ALA A 18 30.72 7.54 -16.14
CA ALA A 18 30.48 6.09 -16.22
C ALA A 18 29.64 5.79 -17.46
N ASN A 19 30.14 4.83 -18.23
CA ASN A 19 29.72 4.44 -19.57
C ASN A 19 28.42 3.59 -19.53
N PRO A 20 27.62 3.57 -20.62
CA PRO A 20 26.35 2.87 -20.69
C PRO A 20 26.58 1.41 -21.09
N LYS A 21 26.12 0.46 -20.28
CA LYS A 21 25.86 -0.94 -20.66
C LYS A 21 25.41 -1.72 -19.42
N GLN A 22 24.10 -1.87 -19.25
CA GLN A 22 23.46 -3.10 -18.81
C GLN A 22 21.95 -2.91 -18.99
N ARG A 23 21.50 -3.35 -20.16
CA ARG A 23 20.11 -3.42 -20.59
C ARG A 23 19.75 -4.90 -20.48
N GLU A 24 19.05 -5.27 -19.42
CA GLU A 24 18.52 -6.61 -19.20
C GLU A 24 17.04 -6.42 -18.87
N GLN A 25 16.20 -6.28 -19.90
CA GLN A 25 15.33 -7.34 -20.42
C GLN A 25 14.50 -8.03 -19.32
N ALA A 26 13.34 -7.46 -19.02
CA ALA A 26 12.22 -8.19 -18.45
C ALA A 26 11.03 -8.05 -19.42
N ASN A 27 10.76 -9.13 -20.14
CA ASN A 27 9.67 -9.31 -21.08
C ASN A 27 8.44 -9.85 -20.32
N PRO A 28 7.26 -9.22 -20.34
CA PRO A 28 6.06 -9.82 -19.78
C PRO A 28 5.27 -10.53 -20.88
N LYS A 29 5.29 -11.87 -20.86
CA LYS A 29 4.24 -12.69 -21.49
C LYS A 29 3.20 -13.05 -20.43
N GLN A 30 1.97 -12.60 -20.63
CA GLN A 30 0.78 -13.05 -19.90
C GLN A 30 0.43 -14.51 -20.27
N PRO A 31 -0.47 -15.15 -19.49
CA PRO A 31 -1.81 -15.33 -20.06
C PRO A 31 -2.98 -15.08 -19.08
N GLU A 32 -4.17 -15.14 -19.69
CA GLU A 32 -5.47 -14.54 -19.37
C GLU A 32 -6.40 -15.25 -18.34
N LYS A 33 -7.38 -14.44 -17.89
CA LYS A 33 -8.81 -14.71 -17.55
C LYS A 33 -9.19 -15.51 -16.29
N LYS A 34 -10.05 -14.89 -15.46
CA LYS A 34 -11.49 -15.24 -15.32
C LYS A 34 -12.28 -14.15 -14.57
N GLU A 35 -13.42 -13.78 -15.15
CA GLU A 35 -14.58 -13.14 -14.51
C GLU A 35 -15.18 -14.07 -13.44
N GLU A 36 -15.74 -13.55 -12.36
CA GLU A 36 -17.19 -13.28 -12.21
C GLU A 36 -17.63 -13.07 -10.74
N SER A 37 -18.67 -12.24 -10.63
CA SER A 37 -19.82 -12.27 -9.70
C SER A 37 -19.68 -12.01 -8.19
N GLU A 38 -20.21 -10.84 -7.86
CA GLU A 38 -21.13 -10.53 -6.76
C GLU A 38 -21.91 -11.68 -6.08
N GLN A 39 -22.14 -11.44 -4.78
CA GLN A 39 -23.25 -11.88 -3.89
C GLN A 39 -22.93 -12.93 -2.82
N ALA A 40 -23.13 -12.54 -1.56
CA ALA A 40 -24.04 -13.17 -0.58
C ALA A 40 -23.90 -12.40 0.75
N LYS A 41 -24.98 -11.83 1.30
CA LYS A 41 -25.98 -12.45 2.19
C LYS A 41 -25.45 -12.95 3.54
N GLU A 42 -26.19 -12.52 4.55
CA GLU A 42 -26.08 -12.73 5.99
C GLU A 42 -25.97 -14.20 6.41
N THR A 43 -25.30 -14.48 7.54
CA THR A 43 -25.89 -15.23 8.68
C THR A 43 -24.97 -15.27 9.91
N VAL A 44 -25.63 -15.44 11.06
CA VAL A 44 -25.19 -15.35 12.46
C VAL A 44 -24.57 -16.66 12.97
N GLY A 45 -23.56 -16.63 13.85
CA GLY A 45 -23.13 -17.82 14.60
C GLY A 45 -21.84 -17.65 15.43
N ASN A 46 -21.91 -18.00 16.71
CA ASN A 46 -21.02 -17.72 17.85
C ASN A 46 -19.68 -18.51 17.93
N SER A 47 -18.74 -17.94 18.70
CA SER A 47 -17.69 -18.55 19.56
C SER A 47 -16.52 -19.40 19.00
N GLY A 48 -15.30 -18.98 19.36
CA GLY A 48 -14.32 -19.85 20.05
C GLY A 48 -13.07 -20.30 19.26
N ALA A 49 -11.91 -19.86 19.77
CA ALA A 49 -10.52 -20.34 19.59
C ALA A 49 -10.24 -21.58 18.72
N GLY A 50 -9.25 -21.46 17.82
CA GLY A 50 -8.55 -22.61 17.24
C GLY A 50 -7.90 -22.32 15.89
N ASP A 51 -6.62 -22.63 15.79
CA ASP A 51 -5.70 -22.50 14.66
C ASP A 51 -6.08 -23.37 13.43
N ALA A 52 -5.48 -23.05 12.28
CA ALA A 52 -5.36 -23.81 11.02
C ALA A 52 -6.46 -23.74 9.92
N SER A 53 -6.07 -23.05 8.84
CA SER A 53 -6.23 -23.40 7.41
C SER A 53 -7.63 -23.39 6.75
N ALA A 54 -7.92 -22.29 6.05
CA ALA A 54 -8.55 -22.31 4.73
C ALA A 54 -8.09 -21.08 3.94
N GLU A 55 -7.51 -21.27 2.76
CA GLU A 55 -7.16 -20.18 1.87
C GLU A 55 -8.44 -19.49 1.38
N GLY A 56 -8.63 -18.21 1.74
CA GLY A 56 -9.59 -17.31 1.11
C GLY A 56 -10.91 -17.04 1.84
N ALA A 57 -11.19 -17.63 3.01
CA ALA A 57 -12.40 -17.30 3.75
C ALA A 57 -12.14 -16.15 4.76
N PRO A 58 -12.87 -15.01 4.67
CA PRO A 58 -12.75 -13.95 5.66
C PRO A 58 -13.30 -14.41 7.03
N SER A 59 -12.55 -14.17 8.10
CA SER A 59 -13.06 -14.27 9.47
C SER A 59 -13.89 -13.03 9.76
N ILE A 60 -15.15 -13.23 10.18
CA ILE A 60 -16.10 -12.13 10.42
C ILE A 60 -16.60 -12.23 11.86
N ILE A 61 -16.41 -11.15 12.62
CA ILE A 61 -16.92 -11.00 13.99
C ILE A 61 -18.01 -9.92 13.95
N ASN A 62 -19.21 -10.29 14.39
CA ASN A 62 -20.36 -9.39 14.42
C ASN A 62 -20.74 -9.01 15.85
N GLY A 63 -21.34 -7.83 16.02
CA GLY A 63 -21.92 -7.42 17.31
C GLY A 63 -20.93 -6.78 18.27
N GLU A 64 -19.78 -6.32 17.77
CA GLU A 64 -18.81 -5.58 18.56
C GLU A 64 -19.28 -4.15 18.85
N GLN A 65 -18.74 -3.56 19.91
CA GLN A 65 -19.08 -2.19 20.30
C GLN A 65 -18.41 -1.18 19.37
N CYS A 66 -19.21 -0.36 18.70
CA CYS A 66 -18.70 0.70 17.84
C CYS A 66 -18.00 1.80 18.65
N PRO A 67 -16.76 2.21 18.30
CA PRO A 67 -16.06 3.27 19.02
C PRO A 67 -16.66 4.67 18.80
N PHE A 68 -17.54 4.84 17.80
CA PHE A 68 -18.15 6.14 17.47
C PHE A 68 -19.56 6.31 18.03
N CYS A 69 -20.39 5.26 18.04
CA CYS A 69 -21.77 5.35 18.48
C CYS A 69 -22.11 4.42 19.65
N ASN A 70 -21.14 3.65 20.14
CA ASN A 70 -21.25 2.75 21.29
C ASN A 70 -22.29 1.62 21.18
N ASN A 71 -22.98 1.49 20.04
CA ASN A 71 -23.89 0.39 19.75
C ASN A 71 -23.12 -0.89 19.38
N LYS A 72 -23.68 -2.04 19.75
CA LYS A 72 -23.16 -3.38 19.43
C LYS A 72 -23.53 -3.81 18.00
N THR A 73 -23.15 -2.99 17.03
CA THR A 73 -23.49 -3.19 15.61
C THR A 73 -22.26 -3.07 14.71
N LEU A 74 -21.06 -3.16 15.31
CA LEU A 74 -19.81 -3.16 14.55
C LEU A 74 -19.52 -4.59 14.08
N THR A 75 -19.19 -4.70 12.80
CA THR A 75 -18.68 -5.91 12.17
C THR A 75 -17.20 -5.72 11.90
N LEU A 76 -16.38 -6.62 12.42
CA LEU A 76 -14.95 -6.73 12.11
C LEU A 76 -14.77 -7.85 11.11
N MET A 77 -13.95 -7.62 10.10
CA MET A 77 -13.57 -8.61 9.12
C MET A 77 -12.06 -8.63 8.99
N GLU A 78 -11.50 -9.82 9.01
CA GLU A 78 -10.10 -10.08 8.72
C GLU A 78 -10.02 -11.12 7.59
N SER A 79 -9.15 -10.88 6.62
CA SER A 79 -8.89 -11.83 5.55
C SER A 79 -7.41 -11.87 5.22
N ASN A 80 -6.84 -13.06 5.08
CA ASN A 80 -5.50 -13.22 4.57
C ASN A 80 -5.53 -13.38 3.04
N THR A 81 -4.61 -12.74 2.34
CA THR A 81 -4.46 -12.84 0.89
C THR A 81 -2.98 -12.83 0.53
N ASP A 82 -2.58 -13.73 -0.36
CA ASP A 82 -1.25 -13.68 -0.97
C ASP A 82 -1.26 -12.75 -2.19
N VAL A 83 -0.54 -11.63 -2.09
CA VAL A 83 -0.44 -10.65 -3.16
C VAL A 83 0.80 -10.96 -4.00
N PRO A 84 0.67 -11.19 -5.32
CA PRO A 84 1.80 -11.55 -6.18
C PRO A 84 2.99 -10.60 -6.01
N PHE A 85 4.19 -11.16 -5.82
CA PHE A 85 5.45 -10.44 -5.59
C PHE A 85 5.53 -9.60 -4.31
N PHE A 86 4.42 -9.42 -3.59
CA PHE A 86 4.37 -8.74 -2.30
C PHE A 86 4.26 -9.72 -1.14
N GLY A 87 3.71 -10.92 -1.34
CA GLY A 87 3.57 -11.96 -0.33
C GLY A 87 2.27 -11.87 0.47
N LYS A 88 2.20 -12.66 1.53
CA LYS A 88 1.04 -12.76 2.41
C LYS A 88 0.76 -11.46 3.16
N THR A 89 -0.51 -11.08 3.11
CA THR A 89 -0.99 -9.79 3.61
C THR A 89 -2.34 -10.00 4.29
N TYR A 90 -2.55 -9.33 5.42
CA TYR A 90 -3.80 -9.30 6.15
C TYR A 90 -4.57 -8.03 5.79
N LEU A 91 -5.83 -8.20 5.42
CA LEU A 91 -6.77 -7.10 5.19
C LEU A 91 -7.72 -7.06 6.38
N PHE A 92 -7.86 -5.89 6.98
CA PHE A 92 -8.75 -5.64 8.09
C PHE A 92 -9.82 -4.64 7.67
N SER A 93 -11.07 -4.89 8.05
CA SER A 93 -12.11 -3.88 7.94
C SER A 93 -13.03 -3.86 9.16
N MET A 94 -13.52 -2.68 9.47
CA MET A 94 -14.50 -2.40 10.50
C MET A 94 -15.65 -1.66 9.85
N ASN A 95 -16.87 -2.14 9.99
CA ASN A 95 -18.06 -1.49 9.44
C ASN A 95 -19.18 -1.47 10.49
N CYS A 96 -19.77 -0.31 10.74
CA CYS A 96 -20.87 -0.14 11.68
C CYS A 96 -22.17 0.15 10.94
N SER A 97 -23.16 -0.74 11.06
CA SER A 97 -24.47 -0.55 10.42
C SER A 97 -25.33 0.55 11.06
N SER A 98 -25.07 0.94 12.31
CA SER A 98 -25.84 1.98 13.01
C SER A 98 -25.45 3.40 12.58
N CYS A 99 -24.16 3.72 12.50
CA CYS A 99 -23.67 5.08 12.29
C CYS A 99 -22.87 5.27 10.99
N GLY A 100 -22.64 4.20 10.23
CA GLY A 100 -21.87 4.25 8.99
C GLY A 100 -20.36 4.38 9.18
N TYR A 101 -19.83 4.22 10.39
CA TYR A 101 -18.39 4.17 10.61
C TYR A 101 -17.76 3.03 9.81
N HIS A 102 -16.74 3.36 9.01
CA HIS A 102 -15.99 2.40 8.22
C HIS A 102 -14.49 2.69 8.27
N LYS A 103 -13.68 1.67 8.58
CA LYS A 103 -12.22 1.71 8.46
C LYS A 103 -11.74 0.43 7.78
N ALA A 104 -10.83 0.56 6.84
CA ALA A 104 -10.14 -0.56 6.22
C ALA A 104 -8.63 -0.32 6.25
N ASP A 105 -7.86 -1.37 6.50
CA ASP A 105 -6.41 -1.34 6.62
C ASP A 105 -5.77 -2.60 6.03
N VAL A 106 -4.49 -2.50 5.69
CA VAL A 106 -3.72 -3.58 5.09
C VAL A 106 -2.37 -3.66 5.77
N GLU A 107 -2.04 -4.84 6.29
CA GLU A 107 -0.77 -5.12 6.96
C GLU A 107 -0.08 -6.32 6.32
N ALA A 108 1.21 -6.19 6.04
CA ALA A 108 2.02 -7.30 5.55
C ALA A 108 2.31 -8.27 6.69
N GLU A 109 2.31 -9.59 6.40
CA GLU A 109 2.70 -10.60 7.39
C GLU A 109 4.16 -10.45 7.83
N GLU A 110 5.03 -10.10 6.88
CA GLU A 110 6.45 -9.91 7.12
C GLU A 110 6.86 -8.45 7.01
N ALA A 111 7.61 -7.97 8.01
CA ALA A 111 8.26 -6.68 7.93
C ALA A 111 9.46 -6.75 6.96
N ARG A 112 9.52 -5.81 6.02
CA ARG A 112 10.64 -5.67 5.07
C ARG A 112 11.38 -4.36 5.29
N GLU A 113 12.60 -4.27 4.76
CA GLU A 113 13.35 -3.02 4.75
C GLU A 113 12.59 -1.92 3.98
N PRO A 114 12.70 -0.65 4.41
CA PRO A 114 12.11 0.47 3.68
C PRO A 114 12.61 0.51 2.24
N CYS A 115 11.67 0.64 1.31
CA CYS A 115 11.96 0.65 -0.13
C CYS A 115 11.34 1.88 -0.80
N LYS A 116 11.93 2.28 -1.94
CA LYS A 116 11.42 3.34 -2.79
C LYS A 116 11.24 2.79 -4.20
N TYR A 117 10.04 2.95 -4.74
CA TYR A 117 9.74 2.63 -6.14
C TYR A 117 9.47 3.92 -6.92
N THR A 118 9.83 3.93 -8.20
CA THR A 118 9.55 5.04 -9.13
C THR A 118 9.12 4.44 -10.44
N LEU A 119 8.00 4.92 -10.96
CA LEU A 119 7.34 4.40 -12.16
C LEU A 119 7.06 5.57 -13.10
N GLU A 120 7.44 5.43 -14.36
CA GLU A 120 7.01 6.30 -15.46
C GLU A 120 5.76 5.69 -16.09
N ILE A 121 4.75 6.51 -16.34
CA ILE A 121 3.43 6.08 -16.81
C ILE A 121 3.25 6.64 -18.21
N ASP A 122 3.31 5.78 -19.23
CA ASP A 122 3.27 6.18 -20.64
C ASP A 122 2.06 5.61 -21.39
N SER A 123 1.38 4.62 -20.82
CA SER A 123 0.26 3.93 -21.45
C SER A 123 -0.95 3.73 -20.54
N GLU A 124 -2.10 3.43 -21.12
CA GLU A 124 -3.30 3.06 -20.36
C GLU A 124 -3.13 1.72 -19.63
N ALA A 125 -2.28 0.83 -20.14
CA ALA A 125 -1.96 -0.43 -19.45
C ALA A 125 -1.27 -0.16 -18.10
N ASP A 126 -0.44 0.87 -18.02
CA ASP A 126 0.28 1.25 -16.80
C ASP A 126 -0.67 1.72 -15.70
N MET A 127 -1.86 2.23 -16.06
CA MET A 127 -2.89 2.63 -15.10
C MET A 127 -3.42 1.45 -14.27
N LYS A 128 -3.31 0.23 -14.80
CA LYS A 128 -3.74 -1.02 -14.17
C LYS A 128 -2.66 -1.67 -13.32
N ILE A 129 -1.47 -1.08 -13.24
CA ILE A 129 -0.39 -1.58 -12.36
C ILE A 129 -0.89 -1.52 -10.92
N ARG A 130 -0.82 -2.65 -10.24
CA ARG A 130 -1.24 -2.80 -8.85
C ARG A 130 -0.22 -2.16 -7.91
N VAL A 131 -0.71 -1.40 -6.95
CA VAL A 131 0.06 -0.66 -5.95
C VAL A 131 -0.39 -1.10 -4.57
N VAL A 132 0.54 -1.60 -3.77
CA VAL A 132 0.33 -1.85 -2.34
C VAL A 132 0.99 -0.71 -1.58
N LYS A 133 0.19 0.07 -0.86
CA LYS A 133 0.65 1.23 -0.09
C LYS A 133 0.53 0.90 1.39
N SER A 134 1.62 1.03 2.14
CA SER A 134 1.64 0.90 3.61
C SER A 134 1.10 2.17 4.28
N SER A 135 0.54 2.09 5.48
CA SER A 135 0.10 3.23 6.30
C SER A 135 1.15 4.36 6.38
N ASN A 136 2.42 3.99 6.52
CA ASN A 136 3.54 4.93 6.65
C ASN A 136 4.19 5.38 5.33
N ALA A 137 3.71 4.90 4.18
CA ALA A 137 4.33 5.22 2.89
C ALA A 137 3.87 6.59 2.35
N THR A 138 4.83 7.35 1.81
CA THR A 138 4.56 8.57 1.04
C THR A 138 4.45 8.26 -0.44
N VAL A 139 3.42 8.79 -1.10
CA VAL A 139 3.29 8.76 -2.56
C VAL A 139 3.58 10.14 -3.12
N LYS A 140 4.46 10.26 -4.12
CA LYS A 140 4.80 11.54 -4.75
C LYS A 140 4.54 11.48 -6.24
N ILE A 141 3.79 12.46 -6.75
CA ILE A 141 3.61 12.68 -8.18
C ILE A 141 4.32 14.00 -8.53
N PRO A 142 5.43 13.94 -9.27
CA PRO A 142 6.17 15.15 -9.65
C PRO A 142 5.24 16.20 -10.26
N HIS A 143 5.46 17.47 -9.91
CA HIS A 143 4.70 18.63 -10.38
C HIS A 143 3.22 18.72 -9.95
N VAL A 144 2.64 17.67 -9.34
CA VAL A 144 1.24 17.67 -8.87
C VAL A 144 1.16 17.79 -7.35
N GLY A 145 1.85 16.91 -6.62
CA GLY A 145 1.79 16.91 -5.16
C GLY A 145 2.25 15.59 -4.52
N SER A 146 2.14 15.51 -3.20
CA SER A 146 2.42 14.29 -2.44
C SER A 146 1.28 13.93 -1.49
N ILE A 147 1.10 12.64 -1.28
CA ILE A 147 0.26 12.06 -0.24
C ILE A 147 1.23 11.59 0.84
N GLU A 148 1.40 12.41 1.87
CA GLU A 148 2.19 12.07 3.05
C GLU A 148 1.37 11.21 4.01
N PRO A 149 2.00 10.29 4.76
CA PRO A 149 1.33 9.59 5.84
C PRO A 149 0.92 10.58 6.95
N GLY A 150 -0.17 10.27 7.63
CA GLY A 150 -0.67 11.00 8.79
C GLY A 150 -1.14 10.03 9.86
N GLU A 151 -1.57 10.54 11.01
CA GLU A 151 -1.98 9.70 12.16
C GLU A 151 -3.11 8.72 11.83
N ALA A 152 -3.99 9.09 10.91
CA ALA A 152 -5.11 8.26 10.43
C ALA A 152 -4.84 7.60 9.07
N ALA A 153 -3.58 7.49 8.63
CA ALA A 153 -3.26 6.90 7.34
C ALA A 153 -3.34 5.37 7.40
N ASN A 154 -4.12 4.79 6.51
CA ASN A 154 -4.24 3.34 6.38
C ASN A 154 -3.37 2.82 5.23
N GLY A 155 -3.01 1.55 5.32
CA GLY A 155 -2.56 0.75 4.20
C GLY A 155 -3.73 0.37 3.29
N TYR A 156 -3.45 0.24 2.00
CA TYR A 156 -4.45 -0.23 1.03
C TYR A 156 -3.78 -0.81 -0.21
N ILE A 157 -4.53 -1.68 -0.90
CA ILE A 157 -4.17 -2.23 -2.20
C ILE A 157 -5.05 -1.53 -3.24
N THR A 158 -4.43 -0.98 -4.27
CA THR A 158 -5.13 -0.28 -5.35
C THR A 158 -4.35 -0.44 -6.66
N ASN A 159 -4.73 0.33 -7.68
CA ASN A 159 -3.99 0.48 -8.92
C ASN A 159 -3.47 1.92 -9.05
N VAL A 160 -2.60 2.17 -10.03
CA VAL A 160 -2.13 3.53 -10.37
C VAL A 160 -3.30 4.49 -10.59
N GLU A 161 -4.34 4.08 -11.33
CA GLU A 161 -5.55 4.89 -11.53
C GLU A 161 -6.21 5.30 -10.19
N GLY A 162 -6.24 4.39 -9.21
CA GLY A 162 -6.86 4.63 -7.90
C GLY A 162 -6.07 5.63 -7.08
N ILE A 163 -4.74 5.62 -7.17
CA ILE A 163 -3.87 6.64 -6.58
C ILE A 163 -4.16 8.01 -7.20
N LEU A 164 -4.25 8.08 -8.54
CA LEU A 164 -4.54 9.33 -9.26
C LEU A 164 -5.92 9.89 -8.89
N GLN A 165 -6.94 9.05 -8.82
CA GLN A 165 -8.29 9.46 -8.39
C GLN A 165 -8.28 9.97 -6.95
N ARG A 166 -7.52 9.35 -6.05
CA ARG A 166 -7.40 9.80 -4.65
C ARG A 166 -6.73 11.17 -4.56
N MET A 167 -5.64 11.36 -5.32
CA MET A 167 -4.95 12.65 -5.42
C MET A 167 -5.88 13.73 -5.98
N LYS A 168 -6.62 13.42 -7.05
CA LYS A 168 -7.62 14.34 -7.64
C LYS A 168 -8.65 14.78 -6.60
N LYS A 169 -9.27 13.85 -5.88
CA LYS A 169 -10.25 14.16 -4.82
C LYS A 169 -9.66 15.06 -3.73
N MET A 170 -8.42 14.78 -3.30
CA MET A 170 -7.74 15.61 -2.30
C MET A 170 -7.54 17.04 -2.79
N ILE A 171 -7.14 17.23 -4.06
CA ILE A 171 -6.93 18.56 -4.64
C ILE A 171 -8.26 19.30 -4.84
N GLU A 172 -9.32 18.60 -5.23
CA GLU A 172 -10.66 19.17 -5.40
C GLU A 172 -11.26 19.67 -4.09
N VAL A 173 -11.01 19.00 -2.97
CA VAL A 173 -11.51 19.43 -1.64
C VAL A 173 -10.81 20.69 -1.13
N VAL A 174 -9.56 20.92 -1.53
CA VAL A 174 -8.76 22.07 -1.07
C VAL A 174 -9.08 23.35 -1.85
N ARG A 175 -9.76 23.26 -3.00
CA ARG A 175 -10.17 24.40 -3.82
C ARG A 175 -11.62 24.78 -3.58
#